data_AF-A0A5J4N4U3-F1
#
_entry.id   AF-A0A5J4N4U3-F1
#
_cell.length_a   1.000
_cell.length_b   1.000
_cell.length_c   1.000
_cell.angle_alpha   90.00
_cell.angle_beta   90.00
_cell.angle_gamma   90.00
#
_symmetry.space_group_name_H-M   'P 1'
#
loop_
_entity.id
_entity.type
_entity.pdbx_description
1 polymer ?
#
loop_
_entity_poly.entity_id
_entity_poly.type
_entity_poly.pdbx_seq_one_letter_code
_entity_poly.pdbx_strand_id
1 'polypeptide(L)'
;PEKDEFADAVEGADDLRTDGLATSVDQKDEGWDLGDADLELPAELKSAPGGANVIESFVAPPTGRVPSEFWTDNSKLPADHIMAGYWSEAMRLLNSQVGVSSFDPYKPLFMSVFAASRSVGLGTPSTPSLFIYPQRTWKKNSANTALPTVAITLNDLISRLQLAYQLTTKGKFQDAVDRFRTILLSVPLLVVDSLSEESEAKRLISVCKEYILGLSMELTRKAMSKETLANQIRNVELACYFTHCRLETPHLILTLRTALNLLYKLKNFRTAAIMARRLLDMAPSLEVANQTRKILQACETTSPMEDSHPLAYDPRNPFDICAATYVPIYRGKDHVKDPLSGACYVPEMKGKLCRITKATEIGLDCQGMCIIAPRHSR
;
A
#
# COMPACT_ATOMS: atom_id res chain seq x y z
N PRO A 1 31.07 -21.25 66.08
CA PRO A 1 32.20 -21.12 67.02
C PRO A 1 33.40 -20.54 66.28
N GLU A 2 33.62 -19.24 66.52
CA GLU A 2 34.88 -18.47 66.49
C GLU A 2 35.72 -18.47 65.18
N LYS A 3 35.96 -17.33 64.50
CA LYS A 3 36.87 -16.19 64.86
C LYS A 3 38.33 -16.69 65.01
N ASP A 4 39.39 -16.11 64.47
CA ASP A 4 39.83 -14.76 64.06
C ASP A 4 40.99 -14.95 63.02
N GLU A 5 41.28 -14.08 62.05
CA GLU A 5 41.88 -12.73 62.13
C GLU A 5 43.35 -12.69 62.61
N PHE A 6 44.11 -11.66 62.17
CA PHE A 6 45.52 -11.26 62.45
C PHE A 6 46.60 -11.81 61.47
N ALA A 7 47.61 -11.05 61.02
CA ALA A 7 48.04 -9.68 61.31
C ALA A 7 49.08 -9.14 60.30
N ASP A 8 49.26 -7.83 60.41
CA ASP A 8 50.07 -6.85 59.71
C ASP A 8 51.62 -6.98 59.67
N ALA A 9 52.15 -6.27 58.67
CA ALA A 9 53.35 -5.39 58.62
C ALA A 9 54.77 -5.93 58.85
N VAL A 10 55.63 -5.68 57.83
CA VAL A 10 57.04 -5.29 58.02
C VAL A 10 57.45 -4.29 56.94
N GLU A 11 57.86 -3.08 57.36
CA GLU A 11 58.63 -2.09 56.59
C GLU A 11 60.13 -2.47 56.55
N GLY A 12 60.84 -2.03 55.51
CA GLY A 12 62.27 -1.72 55.62
C GLY A 12 63.15 -2.00 54.38
N ALA A 13 63.43 -0.92 53.63
CA ALA A 13 64.69 -0.51 52.95
C ALA A 13 65.45 -1.53 52.06
N ASP A 14 66.17 -1.18 50.99
CA ASP A 14 66.52 0.03 50.24
C ASP A 14 67.24 -0.54 48.98
N ASP A 15 67.14 0.11 47.81
CA ASP A 15 68.36 0.35 47.01
C ASP A 15 68.11 1.28 45.81
N LEU A 16 68.89 2.36 45.81
CA LEU A 16 68.94 3.44 44.85
C LEU A 16 69.49 3.00 43.48
N ARG A 17 69.02 3.67 42.41
CA ARG A 17 69.87 4.05 41.28
C ARG A 17 69.36 5.30 40.55
N THR A 18 70.28 6.24 40.44
CA THR A 18 70.26 7.59 39.86
C THR A 18 70.25 7.61 38.33
N ASP A 19 69.58 8.61 37.71
CA ASP A 19 70.19 9.39 36.62
C ASP A 19 69.43 10.70 36.30
N GLY A 20 70.20 11.78 36.09
CA GLY A 20 69.83 12.98 35.31
C GLY A 20 70.70 12.99 34.04
N LEU A 21 70.50 13.75 32.96
CA LEU A 21 69.89 15.06 32.72
C LEU A 21 69.77 15.27 31.18
N ALA A 22 68.69 15.95 30.75
CA ALA A 22 68.48 16.77 29.53
C ALA A 22 68.52 16.16 28.10
N THR A 23 67.41 16.26 27.35
CA THR A 23 67.11 17.36 26.39
C THR A 23 65.87 17.08 25.53
N SER A 24 65.06 18.12 25.34
CA SER A 24 64.29 18.53 24.15
C SER A 24 62.85 18.91 24.49
N VAL A 25 62.61 20.20 24.28
CA VAL A 25 61.39 20.95 24.52
C VAL A 25 60.59 20.87 23.23
N ASP A 26 59.48 20.13 23.23
CA ASP A 26 58.40 20.34 22.26
C ASP A 26 57.28 21.09 22.98
N GLN A 27 57.38 22.42 22.92
CA GLN A 27 56.23 23.30 23.09
C GLN A 27 55.25 23.02 21.94
N LYS A 28 54.19 22.29 22.25
CA LYS A 28 52.91 22.55 21.62
C LYS A 28 52.03 23.16 22.69
N ASP A 29 51.89 24.48 22.59
CA ASP A 29 50.85 25.26 23.24
C ASP A 29 49.53 24.46 23.19
N GLU A 30 49.04 24.02 24.33
CA GLU A 30 47.61 23.85 24.57
C GLU A 30 46.99 25.25 24.64
N GLY A 31 47.07 25.94 23.50
CA GLY A 31 46.31 27.14 23.22
C GLY A 31 44.85 26.76 23.22
N TRP A 32 44.05 27.52 23.93
CA TRP A 32 42.60 27.42 23.90
C TRP A 32 42.16 27.33 22.44
N ASP A 33 41.54 26.21 22.07
CA ASP A 33 40.97 25.98 20.74
C ASP A 33 39.83 26.98 20.50
N LEU A 34 40.21 28.21 20.15
CA LEU A 34 39.36 29.31 19.73
C LEU A 34 39.23 29.29 18.21
N GLY A 35 39.05 28.10 17.63
CA GLY A 35 38.66 27.93 16.23
C GLY A 35 37.24 28.43 16.04
N ASP A 36 37.10 29.68 15.61
CA ASP A 36 35.86 30.32 15.15
C ASP A 36 34.65 30.14 16.06
N ALA A 37 34.85 30.36 17.37
CA ALA A 37 33.75 30.71 18.26
C ALA A 37 33.28 32.13 17.93
N ASP A 38 32.41 32.24 16.92
CA ASP A 38 31.52 33.37 16.75
C ASP A 38 30.77 33.53 18.08
N LEU A 39 31.23 34.47 18.92
CA LEU A 39 30.64 34.78 20.22
C LEU A 39 29.23 35.28 19.95
N GLU A 40 28.26 34.35 19.93
CA GLU A 40 26.85 34.69 19.91
C GLU A 40 26.57 35.52 21.15
N LEU A 41 26.54 36.84 20.96
CA LEU A 41 26.15 37.79 22.00
C LEU A 41 24.83 37.30 22.60
N PRO A 42 24.77 37.07 23.94
CA PRO A 42 23.53 36.73 24.62
C PRO A 42 22.44 37.69 24.15
N ALA A 43 21.25 37.17 23.83
CA ALA A 43 20.17 37.95 23.24
C ALA A 43 19.81 39.22 24.05
N GLU A 44 20.15 39.21 25.34
CA GLU A 44 20.03 40.31 26.31
C GLU A 44 20.88 41.54 25.97
N LEU A 45 22.03 41.38 25.29
CA LEU A 45 22.96 42.47 24.94
C LEU A 45 22.62 43.17 23.60
N LYS A 46 21.68 42.63 22.82
CA LYS A 46 21.22 43.25 21.56
C LYS A 46 20.09 44.27 21.77
N SER A 47 19.64 44.49 23.01
CA SER A 47 18.57 45.45 23.34
C SER A 47 18.98 46.48 24.39
N ALA A 48 19.47 47.64 23.96
CA ALA A 48 19.28 48.95 24.62
C ALA A 48 19.97 50.05 23.77
N PRO A 49 19.39 51.27 23.61
CA PRO A 49 18.98 52.09 24.75
C PRO A 49 17.68 52.89 24.55
N GLY A 50 16.96 53.11 25.65
CA GLY A 50 15.85 54.06 25.69
C GLY A 50 15.09 53.93 27.01
N GLY A 51 15.48 54.73 28.01
CA GLY A 51 14.72 54.89 29.24
C GLY A 51 13.34 55.48 28.93
N ALA A 52 12.34 54.63 28.83
CA ALA A 52 10.94 54.99 28.87
C ALA A 52 10.34 54.32 30.10
N ASN A 53 9.54 55.06 30.87
CA ASN A 53 8.74 54.56 31.98
C ASN A 53 8.19 53.16 31.64
N VAL A 54 8.65 52.15 32.36
CA VAL A 54 8.11 50.79 32.26
C VAL A 54 6.72 50.82 32.88
N ILE A 55 5.73 51.21 32.08
CA ILE A 55 4.38 50.70 32.28
C ILE A 55 4.54 49.19 32.11
N GLU A 56 4.25 48.40 33.14
CA GLU A 56 4.17 46.94 33.04
C GLU A 56 3.01 46.59 32.08
N SER A 57 3.23 46.77 30.79
CA SER A 57 2.28 46.44 29.74
C SER A 57 2.41 44.96 29.46
N PHE A 58 1.44 44.18 29.92
CA PHE A 58 1.35 42.77 29.57
C PHE A 58 1.08 42.62 28.06
N VAL A 59 1.96 41.89 27.37
CA VAL A 59 1.79 41.51 25.95
C VAL A 59 1.49 40.01 25.90
N ALA A 60 0.36 39.64 25.29
CA ALA A 60 0.00 38.24 25.11
C ALA A 60 0.99 37.52 24.17
N PRO A 61 1.40 36.27 24.47
CA PRO A 61 2.33 35.54 23.63
C PRO A 61 1.67 35.19 22.27
N PRO A 62 2.46 35.15 21.18
CA PRO A 62 1.96 34.76 19.88
C PRO A 62 1.56 33.27 19.87
N THR A 63 0.59 32.93 19.01
CA THR A 63 0.19 31.53 18.82
C THR A 63 1.32 30.73 18.18
N GLY A 64 1.74 29.65 18.83
CA GLY A 64 2.70 28.71 18.26
C GLY A 64 2.10 27.87 17.13
N ARG A 65 2.97 27.21 16.37
CA ARG A 65 2.58 26.23 15.35
C ARG A 65 1.95 25.00 15.98
N VAL A 66 0.89 24.48 15.36
CA VAL A 66 0.27 23.22 15.82
C VAL A 66 1.10 22.00 15.39
N PRO A 67 1.13 20.91 16.18
CA PRO A 67 1.92 19.71 15.85
C PRO A 67 1.67 19.14 14.45
N SER A 68 0.44 19.26 13.92
CA SER A 68 0.10 18.77 12.59
C SER A 68 0.77 19.51 11.44
N GLU A 69 1.18 20.77 11.62
CA GLU A 69 1.93 21.51 10.60
C GLU A 69 3.36 21.00 10.46
N PHE A 70 3.96 20.49 11.53
CA PHE A 70 5.29 19.87 11.45
C PHE A 70 5.25 18.56 10.67
N TRP A 71 4.11 17.87 10.64
CA TRP A 71 3.97 16.61 9.90
C TRP A 71 4.09 16.81 8.39
N THR A 72 3.54 17.90 7.86
CA THR A 72 3.60 18.22 6.43
C THR A 72 4.99 18.62 5.98
N ASP A 73 5.77 19.27 6.85
CA ASP A 73 7.17 19.63 6.58
C ASP A 73 8.07 18.39 6.53
N ASN A 74 7.80 17.43 7.41
CA ASN A 74 8.65 16.26 7.63
C ASN A 74 8.28 15.04 6.76
N SER A 75 7.16 15.09 6.02
CA SER A 75 6.66 13.94 5.27
C SER A 75 6.24 14.26 3.85
N LYS A 76 6.47 13.31 2.95
CA LYS A 76 5.96 13.29 1.58
C LYS A 76 4.93 12.17 1.35
N LEU A 77 4.46 11.55 2.43
CA LEU A 77 3.49 10.45 2.39
C LEU A 77 2.07 11.01 2.38
N PRO A 78 1.19 10.59 1.46
CA PRO A 78 -0.20 11.06 1.43
C PRO A 78 -0.94 10.88 2.76
N ALA A 79 -0.71 9.76 3.45
CA ALA A 79 -1.34 9.45 4.73
C ALA A 79 -1.10 10.54 5.79
N ASP A 80 0.14 11.03 5.87
CA ASP A 80 0.53 12.02 6.89
C ASP A 80 -0.11 13.38 6.63
N HIS A 81 -0.21 13.78 5.35
CA HIS A 81 -0.88 15.01 4.93
C HIS A 81 -2.40 14.95 5.17
N ILE A 82 -3.01 13.77 4.98
CA ILE A 82 -4.43 13.55 5.32
C ILE A 82 -4.64 13.70 6.82
N MET A 83 -3.79 13.09 7.65
CA MET A 83 -3.87 13.19 9.11
C MET A 83 -3.63 14.62 9.60
N ALA A 84 -2.79 15.39 8.91
CA ALA A 84 -2.56 16.80 9.21
C ALA A 84 -3.75 17.72 8.85
N GLY A 85 -4.69 17.24 8.03
CA GLY A 85 -5.81 18.05 7.51
C GLY A 85 -5.49 18.83 6.23
N TYR A 86 -4.28 18.70 5.68
CA TYR A 86 -3.85 19.33 4.44
C TYR A 86 -4.25 18.48 3.22
N TRP A 87 -5.55 18.37 2.97
CA TRP A 87 -6.07 17.46 1.95
C TRP A 87 -5.70 17.85 0.52
N SER A 88 -5.60 19.15 0.21
CA SER A 88 -5.17 19.61 -1.11
C SER A 88 -3.78 19.10 -1.48
N GLU A 89 -2.86 19.10 -0.51
CA GLU A 89 -1.51 18.62 -0.71
C GLU A 89 -1.45 17.08 -0.78
N ALA A 90 -2.23 16.39 0.07
CA ALA A 90 -2.39 14.94 -0.04
C ALA A 90 -2.94 14.50 -1.41
N MET A 91 -3.91 15.25 -1.96
CA MET A 91 -4.45 15.01 -3.29
C MET A 91 -3.39 15.25 -4.39
N ARG A 92 -2.58 16.32 -4.27
CA ARG A 92 -1.47 16.60 -5.18
C ARG A 92 -0.42 15.48 -5.15
N LEU A 93 -0.09 14.95 -3.97
CA LEU A 93 0.82 13.82 -3.81
C LEU A 93 0.24 12.55 -4.45
N LEU A 94 -1.03 12.20 -4.21
CA LEU A 94 -1.66 11.03 -4.83
C LEU A 94 -1.78 11.15 -6.35
N ASN A 95 -2.04 12.34 -6.87
CA ASN A 95 -2.06 12.59 -8.30
C ASN A 95 -0.67 12.37 -8.92
N SER A 96 0.37 12.99 -8.37
CA SER A 96 1.74 12.89 -8.90
C SER A 96 2.40 11.51 -8.72
N GLN A 97 2.09 10.80 -7.62
CA GLN A 97 2.69 9.51 -7.29
C GLN A 97 1.99 8.33 -7.97
N VAL A 98 0.64 8.32 -7.97
CA VAL A 98 -0.16 7.16 -8.39
C VAL A 98 -1.30 7.51 -9.35
N GLY A 99 -1.38 8.75 -9.83
CA GLY A 99 -2.27 9.17 -10.91
C GLY A 99 -3.74 9.27 -10.54
N VAL A 100 -4.05 9.57 -9.27
CA VAL A 100 -5.45 9.79 -8.85
C VAL A 100 -5.97 11.11 -9.43
N SER A 101 -7.05 11.03 -10.20
CA SER A 101 -7.75 12.16 -10.81
C SER A 101 -9.16 12.37 -10.24
N SER A 102 -9.84 11.31 -9.80
CA SER A 102 -11.12 11.38 -9.08
C SER A 102 -10.96 10.97 -7.62
N PHE A 103 -11.27 11.87 -6.70
CA PHE A 103 -11.15 11.66 -5.26
C PHE A 103 -12.47 11.25 -4.58
N ASP A 104 -13.56 11.10 -5.33
CA ASP A 104 -14.85 10.66 -4.77
C ASP A 104 -14.75 9.31 -4.02
N PRO A 105 -14.07 8.28 -4.57
CA PRO A 105 -13.89 7.01 -3.85
C PRO A 105 -12.98 7.14 -2.61
N TYR A 106 -12.14 8.17 -2.56
CA TYR A 106 -11.22 8.43 -1.45
C TYR A 106 -11.87 9.16 -0.28
N LYS A 107 -13.00 9.84 -0.47
CA LYS A 107 -13.71 10.58 0.59
C LYS A 107 -13.87 9.80 1.91
N PRO A 108 -14.44 8.57 1.93
CA PRO A 108 -14.57 7.82 3.18
C PRO A 108 -13.21 7.43 3.80
N LEU A 109 -12.19 7.18 2.97
CA LEU A 109 -10.84 6.86 3.44
C LEU A 109 -10.17 8.08 4.08
N PHE A 110 -10.24 9.24 3.42
CA PHE A 110 -9.70 10.50 3.93
C PHE A 110 -10.33 10.88 5.26
N MET A 111 -11.66 10.81 5.34
CA MET A 111 -12.40 11.09 6.58
C MET A 111 -12.00 10.15 7.71
N SER A 112 -11.88 8.85 7.42
CA SER A 112 -11.52 7.86 8.44
C SER A 112 -10.08 8.04 8.94
N VAL A 113 -9.13 8.31 8.05
CA VAL A 113 -7.72 8.54 8.42
C VAL A 113 -7.58 9.86 9.18
N PHE A 114 -8.27 10.92 8.76
CA PHE A 114 -8.28 12.20 9.47
C PHE A 114 -8.93 12.09 10.86
N ALA A 115 -10.01 11.32 11.01
CA ALA A 115 -10.62 11.08 12.32
C ALA A 115 -9.68 10.36 13.29
N ALA A 116 -8.76 9.53 12.79
CA ALA A 116 -7.75 8.84 13.59
C ALA A 116 -6.52 9.70 13.94
N SER A 117 -6.44 10.95 13.46
CA SER A 117 -5.27 11.83 13.63
C SER A 117 -5.04 12.36 15.04
N ARG A 118 -6.12 12.53 15.81
CA ARG A 118 -6.11 13.28 17.06
C ARG A 118 -6.96 12.57 18.10
N SER A 119 -6.52 12.60 19.34
CA SER A 119 -7.36 12.31 20.50
C SER A 119 -7.80 13.62 21.17
N VAL A 120 -8.88 13.55 21.93
CA VAL A 120 -9.44 14.70 22.64
C VAL A 120 -9.28 14.47 24.13
N GLY A 121 -8.60 15.39 24.81
CA GLY A 121 -8.42 15.40 26.25
C GLY A 121 -9.22 16.54 26.89
N LEU A 122 -9.71 16.32 28.11
CA LEU A 122 -10.33 17.38 28.91
C LEU A 122 -9.24 18.06 29.74
N GLY A 123 -9.20 19.40 29.68
CA GLY A 123 -8.41 20.21 30.60
C GLY A 123 -9.22 20.51 31.87
N THR A 124 -9.33 21.78 32.20
CA THR A 124 -10.12 22.26 33.33
C THR A 124 -11.63 22.18 33.03
N PRO A 125 -12.50 21.87 34.01
CA PRO A 125 -13.94 21.92 33.82
C PRO A 125 -14.41 23.27 33.23
N SER A 126 -15.43 23.22 32.38
CA SER A 126 -15.99 24.39 31.68
C SER A 126 -15.02 25.11 30.72
N THR A 127 -13.93 24.46 30.30
CA THR A 127 -13.05 24.95 29.22
C THR A 127 -13.15 24.06 27.98
N PRO A 128 -12.85 24.58 26.77
CA PRO A 128 -12.81 23.76 25.56
C PRO A 128 -11.83 22.59 25.68
N SER A 129 -12.19 21.46 25.10
CA SER A 129 -11.32 20.28 25.06
C SER A 129 -10.02 20.56 24.29
N LEU A 130 -8.96 19.88 24.70
CA LEU A 130 -7.64 19.97 24.08
C LEU A 130 -7.46 18.84 23.07
N PHE A 131 -6.82 19.15 21.95
CA PHE A 131 -6.40 18.13 20.99
C PHE A 131 -5.01 17.61 21.34
N ILE A 132 -4.92 16.29 21.40
CA ILE A 132 -3.67 15.55 21.57
C ILE A 132 -3.34 14.93 20.22
N TYR A 133 -2.07 15.05 19.82
CA TYR A 133 -1.57 14.63 18.50
C TYR A 133 -0.60 13.45 18.69
N PRO A 134 -1.07 12.18 18.63
CA PRO A 134 -0.22 11.02 18.81
C PRO A 134 0.81 10.90 17.68
N GLN A 135 2.06 10.59 18.04
CA GLN A 135 3.18 10.57 17.10
C GLN A 135 3.84 9.20 17.06
N ARG A 136 4.20 8.73 15.85
CA ARG A 136 5.03 7.52 15.71
C ARG A 136 6.48 7.76 16.14
N THR A 137 6.92 9.02 16.14
CA THR A 137 8.25 9.46 16.58
C THR A 137 8.29 9.90 18.05
N TRP A 138 7.35 9.47 18.90
CA TRP A 138 7.21 9.91 20.30
C TRP A 138 8.47 9.74 21.18
N LYS A 139 9.40 8.86 20.82
CA LYS A 139 10.69 8.68 21.52
C LYS A 139 11.71 9.79 21.23
N LYS A 140 11.51 10.58 20.17
CA LYS A 140 12.41 11.69 19.82
C LYS A 140 11.93 12.95 20.58
N ASN A 141 12.83 13.60 21.29
CA ASN A 141 12.53 14.78 22.11
C ASN A 141 12.41 16.10 21.30
N SER A 142 12.19 16.05 19.98
CA SER A 142 12.15 17.25 19.12
C SER A 142 10.82 17.36 18.37
N ALA A 143 10.10 18.46 18.62
CA ALA A 143 8.88 18.82 17.91
C ALA A 143 9.10 18.97 16.40
N ASN A 144 10.32 19.35 15.99
CA ASN A 144 10.68 19.49 14.58
C ASN A 144 10.82 18.15 13.84
N THR A 145 10.76 17.00 14.54
CA THR A 145 10.83 15.66 13.94
C THR A 145 9.52 14.88 14.10
N ALA A 146 8.44 15.57 14.48
CA ALA A 146 7.14 14.99 14.70
C ALA A 146 6.56 14.39 13.41
N LEU A 147 6.02 13.18 13.51
CA LEU A 147 5.26 12.51 12.46
C LEU A 147 4.04 11.81 13.09
N PRO A 148 2.89 11.76 12.39
CA PRO A 148 1.67 11.23 12.97
C PRO A 148 1.76 9.72 13.22
N THR A 149 0.94 9.22 14.14
CA THR A 149 0.78 7.77 14.32
C THR A 149 0.28 7.09 13.05
N VAL A 150 0.48 5.78 12.93
CA VAL A 150 0.00 5.01 11.78
C VAL A 150 -1.46 4.62 11.99
N ALA A 151 -2.36 5.10 11.12
CA ALA A 151 -3.80 4.85 11.23
C ALA A 151 -4.23 3.49 10.65
N ILE A 152 -3.53 3.00 9.62
CA ILE A 152 -3.85 1.75 8.91
C ILE A 152 -2.53 1.00 8.67
N THR A 153 -2.49 -0.27 9.04
CA THR A 153 -1.33 -1.14 8.81
C THR A 153 -1.56 -2.10 7.64
N LEU A 154 -0.47 -2.65 7.11
CA LEU A 154 -0.55 -3.68 6.07
C LEU A 154 -1.32 -4.92 6.54
N ASN A 155 -1.15 -5.31 7.81
CA ASN A 155 -1.86 -6.44 8.40
C ASN A 155 -3.37 -6.21 8.43
N ASP A 156 -3.83 -4.98 8.71
CA ASP A 156 -5.26 -4.65 8.66
C ASP A 156 -5.85 -4.89 7.25
N LEU A 157 -5.09 -4.53 6.21
CA LEU A 157 -5.52 -4.75 4.83
C LEU A 157 -5.55 -6.24 4.47
N ILE A 158 -4.57 -7.03 4.94
CA ILE A 158 -4.53 -8.49 4.77
C ILE A 158 -5.72 -9.15 5.49
N SER A 159 -6.08 -8.71 6.69
CA SER A 159 -7.28 -9.20 7.39
C SER A 159 -8.57 -8.88 6.62
N ARG A 160 -8.67 -7.66 6.06
CA ARG A 160 -9.82 -7.27 5.20
C ARG A 160 -9.89 -8.10 3.91
N LEU A 161 -8.75 -8.53 3.38
CA LEU A 161 -8.67 -9.38 2.18
C LEU A 161 -9.38 -10.72 2.40
N GLN A 162 -9.24 -11.33 3.58
CA GLN A 162 -9.90 -12.60 3.91
C GLN A 162 -11.43 -12.48 3.85
N LEU A 163 -11.99 -11.35 4.29
CA LEU A 163 -13.43 -11.09 4.18
C LEU A 163 -13.87 -10.95 2.71
N ALA A 164 -13.04 -10.32 1.86
CA ALA A 164 -13.32 -10.21 0.43
C ALA A 164 -13.30 -11.58 -0.27
N TYR A 165 -12.41 -12.49 0.13
CA TYR A 165 -12.41 -13.89 -0.32
C TYR A 165 -13.70 -14.62 0.09
N GLN A 166 -14.14 -14.47 1.34
CA GLN A 166 -15.39 -15.10 1.78
C GLN A 166 -16.62 -14.59 1.00
N LEU A 167 -16.67 -13.29 0.69
CA LEU A 167 -17.74 -12.71 -0.14
C LEU A 167 -17.72 -13.29 -1.57
N THR A 168 -16.52 -13.51 -2.12
CA THR A 168 -16.32 -14.14 -3.43
C THR A 168 -16.85 -15.56 -3.44
N THR A 169 -16.49 -16.39 -2.46
CA THR A 169 -17.00 -17.76 -2.31
C THR A 169 -18.52 -17.79 -2.15
N LYS A 170 -19.10 -16.83 -1.43
CA LYS A 170 -20.56 -16.70 -1.23
C LYS A 170 -21.30 -16.16 -2.47
N GLY A 171 -20.60 -15.79 -3.53
CA GLY A 171 -21.22 -15.25 -4.76
C GLY A 171 -21.71 -13.80 -4.66
N LYS A 172 -21.37 -13.07 -3.58
CA LYS A 172 -21.70 -11.64 -3.40
C LYS A 172 -20.67 -10.77 -4.13
N PHE A 173 -20.66 -10.85 -5.45
CA PHE A 173 -19.59 -10.29 -6.28
C PHE A 173 -19.51 -8.76 -6.23
N GLN A 174 -20.64 -8.05 -6.18
CA GLN A 174 -20.64 -6.59 -6.09
C GLN A 174 -19.99 -6.11 -4.78
N ASP A 175 -20.42 -6.69 -3.65
CA ASP A 175 -19.84 -6.40 -2.33
C ASP A 175 -18.34 -6.73 -2.28
N ALA A 176 -17.95 -7.88 -2.87
CA ALA A 176 -16.54 -8.28 -2.96
C ALA A 176 -15.71 -7.27 -3.76
N VAL A 177 -16.19 -6.84 -4.94
CA VAL A 177 -15.53 -5.83 -5.78
C VAL A 177 -15.32 -4.52 -5.02
N ASP A 178 -16.34 -4.06 -4.28
CA ASP A 178 -16.25 -2.81 -3.53
C ASP A 178 -15.28 -2.92 -2.35
N ARG A 179 -15.19 -4.10 -1.71
CA ARG A 179 -14.19 -4.38 -0.67
C ARG A 179 -12.77 -4.46 -1.23
N PHE A 180 -12.54 -5.19 -2.33
CA PHE A 180 -11.23 -5.22 -2.98
C PHE A 180 -10.79 -3.83 -3.43
N ARG A 181 -11.70 -3.01 -3.96
CA ARG A 181 -11.39 -1.62 -4.35
C ARG A 181 -11.01 -0.78 -3.14
N THR A 182 -11.75 -0.90 -2.03
CA THR A 182 -11.43 -0.19 -0.79
C THR A 182 -10.03 -0.56 -0.28
N ILE A 183 -9.67 -1.85 -0.32
CA ILE A 183 -8.33 -2.32 0.05
C ILE A 183 -7.28 -1.71 -0.88
N LEU A 184 -7.47 -1.82 -2.20
CA LEU A 184 -6.57 -1.28 -3.21
C LEU A 184 -6.30 0.22 -3.01
N LEU A 185 -7.35 1.02 -2.81
CA LEU A 185 -7.22 2.46 -2.60
C LEU A 185 -6.64 2.83 -1.22
N SER A 186 -6.68 1.92 -0.25
CA SER A 186 -6.04 2.10 1.05
C SER A 186 -4.52 1.86 1.00
N VAL A 187 -4.02 1.12 0.00
CA VAL A 187 -2.58 0.80 -0.09
C VAL A 187 -1.69 2.06 -0.20
N PRO A 188 -2.00 3.07 -1.04
CA PRO A 188 -1.23 4.32 -1.07
C PRO A 188 -1.29 5.15 0.22
N LEU A 189 -2.14 4.77 1.18
CA LEU A 189 -2.28 5.43 2.48
C LEU A 189 -1.54 4.68 3.59
N LEU A 190 -0.77 3.65 3.26
CA LEU A 190 0.08 2.94 4.21
C LEU A 190 1.36 3.73 4.50
N VAL A 191 1.90 3.48 5.69
CA VAL A 191 3.26 3.86 6.09
C VAL A 191 3.97 2.57 6.45
N VAL A 192 5.01 2.20 5.69
CA VAL A 192 5.78 0.96 5.87
C VAL A 192 7.25 1.27 6.16
N ASP A 193 7.93 0.35 6.84
CA ASP A 193 9.31 0.57 7.31
C ASP A 193 10.35 -0.10 6.39
N SER A 194 9.93 -1.07 5.58
CA SER A 194 10.83 -1.90 4.77
C SER A 194 10.40 -2.01 3.30
N LEU A 195 11.40 -2.25 2.43
CA LEU A 195 11.18 -2.58 1.02
C LEU A 195 10.41 -3.91 0.84
N SER A 196 10.54 -4.83 1.81
CA SER A 196 9.80 -6.09 1.81
C SER A 196 8.30 -5.85 1.96
N GLU A 197 7.91 -5.02 2.93
CA GLU A 197 6.51 -4.60 3.12
C GLU A 197 5.97 -3.81 1.93
N GLU A 198 6.81 -2.97 1.31
CA GLU A 198 6.43 -2.25 0.09
C GLU A 198 6.14 -3.22 -1.08
N SER A 199 6.98 -4.25 -1.26
CA SER A 199 6.76 -5.30 -2.26
C SER A 199 5.47 -6.07 -1.98
N GLU A 200 5.20 -6.37 -0.71
CA GLU A 200 3.98 -7.04 -0.28
C GLU A 200 2.72 -6.18 -0.53
N ALA A 201 2.81 -4.88 -0.26
CA ALA A 201 1.76 -3.91 -0.59
C ALA A 201 1.50 -3.84 -2.12
N LYS A 202 2.54 -3.86 -2.95
CA LYS A 202 2.41 -3.92 -4.43
C LYS A 202 1.78 -5.25 -4.89
N ARG A 203 2.12 -6.36 -4.23
CA ARG A 203 1.47 -7.67 -4.47
C ARG A 203 -0.01 -7.62 -4.11
N LEU A 204 -0.37 -7.00 -2.99
CA LEU A 204 -1.76 -6.82 -2.56
C LEU A 204 -2.60 -6.03 -3.58
N ILE A 205 -2.03 -4.96 -4.16
CA ILE A 205 -2.66 -4.23 -5.27
C ILE A 205 -2.93 -5.17 -6.45
N SER A 206 -1.92 -5.96 -6.83
CA SER A 206 -2.04 -6.92 -7.95
C SER A 206 -3.15 -7.93 -7.69
N VAL A 207 -3.24 -8.49 -6.47
CA VAL A 207 -4.32 -9.40 -6.08
C VAL A 207 -5.68 -8.70 -6.21
N CYS A 208 -5.84 -7.51 -5.61
CA CYS A 208 -7.11 -6.78 -5.68
C CYS A 208 -7.52 -6.47 -7.14
N LYS A 209 -6.57 -6.10 -7.99
CA LYS A 209 -6.79 -5.85 -9.43
C LYS A 209 -7.32 -7.10 -10.14
N GLU A 210 -6.68 -8.26 -9.96
CA GLU A 210 -7.08 -9.53 -10.59
C GLU A 210 -8.51 -9.93 -10.19
N TYR A 211 -8.84 -9.80 -8.91
CA TYR A 211 -10.18 -10.08 -8.40
C TYR A 211 -11.22 -9.10 -8.93
N ILE A 212 -10.96 -7.78 -8.90
CA ILE A 212 -11.92 -6.78 -9.40
C ILE A 212 -12.18 -7.01 -10.89
N LEU A 213 -11.13 -7.22 -11.69
CA LEU A 213 -11.23 -7.46 -13.12
C LEU A 213 -12.07 -8.70 -13.42
N GLY A 214 -11.72 -9.82 -12.78
CA GLY A 214 -12.42 -11.09 -12.96
C GLY A 214 -13.89 -11.04 -12.55
N LEU A 215 -14.17 -10.50 -11.37
CA LEU A 215 -15.54 -10.37 -10.87
C LEU A 215 -16.38 -9.37 -11.69
N SER A 216 -15.76 -8.31 -12.22
CA SER A 216 -16.46 -7.36 -13.10
C SER A 216 -16.84 -7.98 -14.45
N MET A 217 -15.98 -8.84 -15.00
CA MET A 217 -16.33 -9.64 -16.19
C MET A 217 -17.51 -10.57 -15.90
N GLU A 218 -17.48 -11.27 -14.77
CA GLU A 218 -18.54 -12.21 -14.37
C GLU A 218 -19.89 -11.51 -14.13
N LEU A 219 -19.86 -10.31 -13.51
CA LEU A 219 -21.06 -9.47 -13.36
C LEU A 219 -21.61 -9.03 -14.71
N THR A 220 -20.74 -8.58 -15.62
CA THR A 220 -21.12 -8.17 -16.99
C THR A 220 -21.72 -9.35 -17.77
N ARG A 221 -21.11 -10.53 -17.65
CA ARG A 221 -21.57 -11.78 -18.26
C ARG A 221 -22.95 -12.20 -17.74
N LYS A 222 -23.23 -12.01 -16.44
CA LYS A 222 -24.54 -12.29 -15.84
C LYS A 222 -25.63 -11.31 -16.26
N ALA A 223 -25.26 -10.05 -16.53
CA ALA A 223 -26.19 -9.02 -16.98
C ALA A 223 -26.55 -9.10 -18.47
N MET A 224 -25.77 -9.83 -19.27
CA MET A 224 -25.97 -9.95 -20.73
C MET A 224 -27.10 -10.93 -21.09
N SER A 225 -27.94 -10.55 -22.07
CA SER A 225 -28.97 -11.43 -22.65
C SER A 225 -28.35 -12.67 -23.32
N LYS A 226 -29.06 -13.81 -23.28
CA LYS A 226 -28.62 -15.09 -23.87
C LYS A 226 -29.43 -15.50 -25.09
N GLU A 227 -30.27 -14.62 -25.62
CA GLU A 227 -31.21 -14.94 -26.69
C GLU A 227 -30.52 -15.12 -28.04
N THR A 228 -29.57 -14.24 -28.37
CA THR A 228 -28.83 -14.31 -29.64
C THR A 228 -27.57 -15.16 -29.52
N LEU A 229 -27.23 -15.90 -30.58
CA LEU A 229 -25.99 -16.69 -30.66
C LEU A 229 -24.72 -15.84 -30.42
N ALA A 230 -24.66 -14.61 -30.95
CA ALA A 230 -23.53 -13.71 -30.75
C ALA A 230 -23.31 -13.39 -29.25
N ASN A 231 -24.39 -13.12 -28.52
CA ASN A 231 -24.29 -12.91 -27.07
C ASN A 231 -23.91 -14.19 -26.32
N GLN A 232 -24.35 -15.37 -26.78
CA GLN A 232 -23.92 -16.64 -26.18
C GLN A 232 -22.41 -16.86 -26.36
N ILE A 233 -21.89 -16.62 -27.57
CA ILE A 233 -20.45 -16.66 -27.86
C ILE A 233 -19.69 -15.69 -26.95
N ARG A 234 -20.14 -14.42 -26.87
CA ARG A 234 -19.52 -13.42 -26.01
C ARG A 234 -19.56 -13.81 -24.53
N ASN A 235 -20.64 -14.46 -24.08
CA ASN A 235 -20.77 -14.96 -22.72
C ASN A 235 -19.69 -16.02 -22.40
N VAL A 236 -19.44 -16.92 -23.34
CA VAL A 236 -18.42 -17.97 -23.23
C VAL A 236 -17.01 -17.38 -23.28
N GLU A 237 -16.75 -16.41 -24.16
CA GLU A 237 -15.47 -15.69 -24.23
C GLU A 237 -15.11 -15.04 -22.89
N LEU A 238 -16.03 -14.29 -22.29
CA LEU A 238 -15.81 -13.66 -20.98
C LEU A 238 -15.52 -14.69 -19.89
N ALA A 239 -16.22 -15.83 -19.90
CA ALA A 239 -15.95 -16.92 -18.97
C ALA A 239 -14.55 -17.51 -19.19
N CYS A 240 -14.13 -17.70 -20.44
CA CYS A 240 -12.78 -18.17 -20.78
C CYS A 240 -11.70 -17.19 -20.31
N TYR A 241 -11.87 -15.88 -20.55
CA TYR A 241 -10.92 -14.86 -20.09
C TYR A 241 -10.81 -14.84 -18.57
N PHE A 242 -11.92 -15.00 -17.85
CA PHE A 242 -11.91 -15.04 -16.39
C PHE A 242 -11.05 -16.19 -15.84
N THR A 243 -10.92 -17.31 -16.57
CA THR A 243 -10.03 -18.41 -16.17
C THR A 243 -8.54 -18.04 -16.19
N HIS A 244 -8.15 -16.93 -16.82
CA HIS A 244 -6.77 -16.44 -16.85
C HIS A 244 -6.45 -15.39 -15.78
N CYS A 245 -7.46 -14.95 -15.00
CA CYS A 245 -7.23 -14.10 -13.84
C CYS A 245 -6.48 -14.89 -12.75
N ARG A 246 -5.51 -14.23 -12.10
CA ARG A 246 -4.66 -14.86 -11.07
C ARG A 246 -5.37 -14.82 -9.71
N LEU A 247 -6.31 -15.75 -9.53
CA LEU A 247 -7.08 -15.91 -8.29
C LEU A 247 -6.48 -17.00 -7.39
N GLU A 248 -6.93 -17.04 -6.14
CA GLU A 248 -6.67 -18.18 -5.25
C GLU A 248 -7.29 -19.46 -5.84
N THR A 249 -6.60 -20.59 -5.63
CA THR A 249 -6.96 -21.91 -6.17
C THR A 249 -8.45 -22.25 -6.02
N PRO A 250 -9.11 -22.05 -4.85
CA PRO A 250 -10.53 -22.36 -4.71
C PRO A 250 -11.44 -21.55 -5.64
N HIS A 251 -11.14 -20.28 -5.86
CA HIS A 251 -11.92 -19.42 -6.75
C HIS A 251 -11.64 -19.74 -8.22
N LEU A 252 -10.38 -20.00 -8.57
CA LEU A 252 -10.01 -20.37 -9.94
C LEU A 252 -10.70 -21.68 -10.37
N ILE A 253 -10.81 -22.68 -9.48
CA ILE A 253 -11.61 -23.90 -9.70
C ILE A 253 -13.07 -23.56 -10.07
N LEU A 254 -13.71 -22.63 -9.36
CA LEU A 254 -15.10 -22.21 -9.65
C LEU A 254 -15.24 -21.54 -11.02
N THR A 255 -14.27 -20.70 -11.40
CA THR A 255 -14.28 -20.04 -12.72
C THR A 255 -14.10 -21.04 -13.86
N LEU A 256 -13.16 -22.00 -13.72
CA LEU A 256 -12.92 -23.05 -14.70
C LEU A 256 -14.15 -23.96 -14.86
N ARG A 257 -14.80 -24.34 -13.75
CA ARG A 257 -16.05 -25.12 -13.78
C ARG A 257 -17.15 -24.37 -14.54
N THR A 258 -17.25 -23.06 -14.34
CA THR A 258 -18.23 -22.22 -15.04
C THR A 258 -17.94 -22.16 -16.54
N ALA A 259 -16.68 -21.90 -16.92
CA ALA A 259 -16.26 -21.86 -18.32
C ALA A 259 -16.47 -23.21 -19.03
N LEU A 260 -16.10 -24.33 -18.38
CA LEU A 260 -16.31 -25.69 -18.90
C LEU A 260 -17.78 -25.96 -19.22
N ASN A 261 -18.69 -25.66 -18.29
CA ASN A 261 -20.12 -25.87 -18.47
C ASN A 261 -20.69 -25.04 -19.62
N LEU A 262 -20.19 -23.82 -19.82
CA LEU A 262 -20.63 -22.94 -20.90
C LEU A 262 -20.09 -23.40 -22.26
N LEU A 263 -18.82 -23.77 -22.35
CA LEU A 263 -18.20 -24.32 -23.56
C LEU A 263 -18.90 -25.61 -24.01
N TYR A 264 -19.22 -26.51 -23.07
CA TYR A 264 -19.93 -27.74 -23.37
C TYR A 264 -21.34 -27.47 -23.92
N LYS A 265 -22.07 -26.52 -23.33
CA LYS A 265 -23.41 -26.11 -23.82
C LYS A 265 -23.35 -25.45 -25.20
N LEU A 266 -22.29 -24.70 -25.50
CA LEU A 266 -22.04 -24.09 -26.80
C LEU A 266 -21.53 -25.11 -27.84
N LYS A 267 -21.34 -26.39 -27.46
CA LYS A 267 -20.78 -27.44 -28.32
C LYS A 267 -19.37 -27.13 -28.84
N ASN A 268 -18.59 -26.41 -28.03
CA ASN A 268 -17.17 -26.18 -28.26
C ASN A 268 -16.36 -27.24 -27.49
N PHE A 269 -16.38 -28.47 -27.98
CA PHE A 269 -15.88 -29.64 -27.26
C PHE A 269 -14.35 -29.68 -27.17
N ARG A 270 -13.64 -29.16 -28.16
CA ARG A 270 -12.18 -29.13 -28.16
C ARG A 270 -11.66 -28.18 -27.08
N THR A 271 -12.20 -26.97 -27.03
CA THR A 271 -11.84 -25.99 -26.00
C THR A 271 -12.35 -26.41 -24.62
N ALA A 272 -13.55 -27.02 -24.52
CA ALA A 272 -14.06 -27.61 -23.28
C ALA A 272 -13.11 -28.68 -22.70
N ALA A 273 -12.59 -29.58 -23.53
CA ALA A 273 -11.67 -30.63 -23.09
C ALA A 273 -10.36 -30.05 -22.50
N ILE A 274 -9.82 -28.98 -23.10
CA ILE A 274 -8.65 -28.27 -22.56
C ILE A 274 -8.98 -27.66 -21.18
N MET A 275 -10.14 -27.04 -21.03
CA MET A 275 -10.58 -26.48 -19.73
C MET A 275 -10.80 -27.56 -18.68
N ALA A 276 -11.37 -28.70 -19.06
CA ALA A 276 -11.59 -29.83 -18.16
C ALA A 276 -10.27 -30.42 -17.65
N ARG A 277 -9.26 -30.60 -18.51
CA ARG A 277 -7.93 -31.06 -18.10
C ARG A 277 -7.29 -30.08 -17.11
N ARG A 278 -7.27 -28.79 -17.45
CA ARG A 278 -6.76 -27.74 -16.56
C ARG A 278 -7.48 -27.72 -15.20
N LEU A 279 -8.79 -27.93 -15.19
CA LEU A 279 -9.57 -28.02 -13.96
C LEU A 279 -9.18 -29.24 -13.12
N LEU A 280 -8.89 -30.39 -13.74
CA LEU A 280 -8.44 -31.59 -13.04
C LEU A 280 -7.02 -31.45 -12.47
N ASP A 281 -6.13 -30.73 -13.16
CA ASP A 281 -4.76 -30.46 -12.70
C ASP A 281 -4.73 -29.62 -11.41
N MET A 282 -5.78 -28.85 -11.15
CA MET A 282 -5.93 -28.06 -9.92
C MET A 282 -6.38 -28.87 -8.70
N ALA A 283 -6.52 -30.20 -8.83
CA ALA A 283 -6.96 -31.11 -7.78
C ALA A 283 -8.26 -30.65 -7.06
N PRO A 284 -9.39 -30.52 -7.79
CA PRO A 284 -10.65 -30.10 -7.19
C PRO A 284 -11.22 -31.21 -6.29
N SER A 285 -12.31 -30.90 -5.57
CA SER A 285 -12.99 -31.90 -4.74
C SER A 285 -13.41 -33.13 -5.56
N LEU A 286 -13.49 -34.30 -4.90
CA LEU A 286 -13.78 -35.57 -5.58
C LEU A 286 -15.07 -35.51 -6.42
N GLU A 287 -16.10 -34.84 -5.91
CA GLU A 287 -17.37 -34.61 -6.63
C GLU A 287 -17.16 -33.83 -7.94
N VAL A 288 -16.44 -32.70 -7.87
CA VAL A 288 -16.16 -31.86 -9.04
C VAL A 288 -15.24 -32.59 -10.02
N ALA A 289 -14.23 -33.32 -9.52
CA ALA A 289 -13.34 -34.12 -10.35
C ALA A 289 -14.11 -35.20 -11.13
N ASN A 290 -15.00 -35.94 -10.46
CA ASN A 290 -15.81 -36.98 -11.10
C ASN A 290 -16.77 -36.40 -12.14
N GLN A 291 -17.41 -35.27 -11.86
CA GLN A 291 -18.25 -34.58 -12.85
C GLN A 291 -17.41 -34.11 -14.05
N THR A 292 -16.22 -33.56 -13.80
CA THR A 292 -15.32 -33.04 -14.84
C THR A 292 -14.81 -34.16 -15.75
N ARG A 293 -14.43 -35.32 -15.19
CA ARG A 293 -14.02 -36.50 -15.98
C ARG A 293 -15.12 -37.01 -16.89
N LYS A 294 -16.37 -37.03 -16.41
CA LYS A 294 -17.54 -37.41 -17.23
C LYS A 294 -17.72 -36.46 -18.42
N ILE A 295 -17.62 -35.14 -18.17
CA ILE A 295 -17.73 -34.14 -19.23
C ILE A 295 -16.57 -34.28 -20.23
N LEU A 296 -15.34 -34.49 -19.74
CA LEU A 296 -14.16 -34.70 -20.58
C LEU A 296 -14.32 -35.92 -21.49
N GLN A 297 -14.74 -37.07 -20.93
CA GLN A 297 -14.99 -38.29 -21.71
C GLN A 297 -16.09 -38.06 -22.76
N ALA A 298 -17.15 -37.31 -22.43
CA ALA A 298 -18.21 -36.97 -23.39
C ALA A 298 -17.69 -36.06 -24.52
N CYS A 299 -16.77 -35.13 -24.21
CA CYS A 299 -16.11 -34.30 -25.23
C CYS A 299 -15.23 -35.15 -26.16
N GLU A 300 -14.47 -36.11 -25.61
CA GLU A 300 -13.54 -36.96 -26.36
C GLU A 300 -14.24 -38.05 -27.18
N THR A 301 -15.40 -38.53 -26.72
CA THR A 301 -16.23 -39.50 -27.48
C THR A 301 -16.94 -38.85 -28.67
N THR A 302 -17.11 -37.52 -28.65
CA THR A 302 -17.75 -36.78 -29.75
C THR A 302 -16.78 -36.68 -30.93
N SER A 303 -17.14 -37.29 -32.07
CA SER A 303 -16.33 -37.26 -33.30
C SER A 303 -17.09 -36.54 -34.43
N PRO A 304 -16.52 -35.48 -35.04
CA PRO A 304 -15.19 -34.92 -34.78
C PRO A 304 -15.15 -34.07 -33.49
N MET A 305 -14.03 -34.10 -32.77
CA MET A 305 -13.79 -33.26 -31.59
C MET A 305 -13.42 -31.83 -32.05
N GLU A 306 -14.42 -31.11 -32.53
CA GLU A 306 -14.29 -29.76 -33.08
C GLU A 306 -15.05 -28.73 -32.24
N ASP A 307 -14.68 -27.47 -32.43
CA ASP A 307 -15.42 -26.35 -31.84
C ASP A 307 -16.46 -25.86 -32.85
N SER A 308 -17.74 -25.89 -32.45
CA SER A 308 -18.86 -25.51 -33.33
C SER A 308 -18.88 -24.02 -33.69
N HIS A 309 -18.34 -23.17 -32.81
CA HIS A 309 -18.35 -21.72 -32.98
C HIS A 309 -16.95 -21.12 -32.74
N PRO A 310 -16.48 -20.21 -33.62
CA PRO A 310 -15.21 -19.51 -33.40
C PRO A 310 -15.33 -18.57 -32.21
N LEU A 311 -14.32 -18.59 -31.33
CA LEU A 311 -14.21 -17.70 -30.18
C LEU A 311 -13.02 -16.76 -30.38
N ALA A 312 -13.12 -15.50 -29.95
CA ALA A 312 -11.98 -14.59 -29.83
C ALA A 312 -11.11 -14.95 -28.61
N TYR A 313 -10.72 -16.22 -28.48
CA TYR A 313 -9.99 -16.75 -27.35
C TYR A 313 -8.96 -17.78 -27.82
N ASP A 314 -7.70 -17.55 -27.46
CA ASP A 314 -6.61 -18.48 -27.73
C ASP A 314 -6.02 -18.93 -26.38
N PRO A 315 -6.18 -20.21 -26.00
CA PRO A 315 -5.66 -20.72 -24.73
C PRO A 315 -4.12 -20.83 -24.69
N ARG A 316 -3.43 -20.81 -25.83
CA ARG A 316 -1.97 -21.04 -25.91
C ARG A 316 -1.18 -19.74 -25.94
N ASN A 317 -1.79 -18.65 -26.34
CA ASN A 317 -1.15 -17.36 -26.47
C ASN A 317 -1.41 -16.49 -25.23
N PRO A 318 -0.38 -16.11 -24.43
CA PRO A 318 -0.58 -15.25 -23.27
C PRO A 318 -1.16 -13.87 -23.66
N PHE A 319 -2.15 -13.42 -22.90
CA PHE A 319 -2.78 -12.11 -23.07
C PHE A 319 -3.06 -11.45 -21.72
N ASP A 320 -3.10 -10.13 -21.72
CA ASP A 320 -3.75 -9.35 -20.66
C ASP A 320 -5.18 -9.03 -21.08
N ILE A 321 -6.05 -8.66 -20.14
CA ILE A 321 -7.45 -8.35 -20.44
C ILE A 321 -7.67 -6.85 -20.30
N CYS A 322 -8.27 -6.22 -21.31
CA CYS A 322 -8.69 -4.84 -21.20
C CYS A 322 -9.77 -4.70 -20.10
N ALA A 323 -9.46 -3.96 -19.04
CA ALA A 323 -10.36 -3.83 -17.89
C ALA A 323 -11.63 -2.99 -18.14
N ALA A 324 -11.81 -2.43 -19.35
CA ALA A 324 -13.02 -1.72 -19.76
C ALA A 324 -13.86 -2.49 -20.79
N THR A 325 -13.23 -2.97 -21.87
CA THR A 325 -13.94 -3.64 -22.98
C THR A 325 -13.98 -5.16 -22.83
N TYR A 326 -13.17 -5.71 -21.92
CA TYR A 326 -12.97 -7.14 -21.70
C TYR A 326 -12.56 -7.89 -22.98
N VAL A 327 -11.73 -7.25 -23.79
CA VAL A 327 -11.10 -7.86 -24.97
C VAL A 327 -9.67 -8.29 -24.58
N PRO A 328 -9.19 -9.45 -25.04
CA PRO A 328 -7.82 -9.89 -24.80
C PRO A 328 -6.83 -9.04 -25.60
N ILE A 329 -5.79 -8.60 -24.91
CA ILE A 329 -4.65 -7.86 -25.41
C ILE A 329 -3.47 -8.84 -25.44
N TYR A 330 -3.23 -9.42 -26.61
CA TYR A 330 -2.11 -10.35 -26.80
C TYR A 330 -0.76 -9.63 -26.74
N ARG A 331 0.28 -10.37 -26.35
CA ARG A 331 1.65 -9.84 -26.30
C ARG A 331 2.07 -9.23 -27.65
N GLY A 332 2.72 -8.08 -27.60
CA GLY A 332 3.17 -7.32 -28.77
C GLY A 332 2.15 -6.30 -29.30
N LYS A 333 0.90 -6.31 -28.81
CA LYS A 333 -0.05 -5.22 -29.09
C LYS A 333 0.15 -4.05 -28.14
N ASP A 334 -0.09 -2.85 -28.67
CA ASP A 334 -0.08 -1.63 -27.88
C ASP A 334 -1.14 -1.67 -26.79
N HIS A 335 -0.75 -1.26 -25.59
CA HIS A 335 -1.63 -1.19 -24.43
C HIS A 335 -1.16 -0.09 -23.50
N VAL A 336 -2.11 0.39 -22.70
CA VAL A 336 -1.88 1.43 -21.70
C VAL A 336 -2.22 0.85 -20.34
N LYS A 337 -1.41 1.19 -19.33
CA LYS A 337 -1.61 0.69 -17.97
C LYS A 337 -2.11 1.78 -17.05
N ASP A 338 -2.89 1.36 -16.08
CA ASP A 338 -3.21 2.18 -14.92
C ASP A 338 -1.98 2.31 -14.00
N PRO A 339 -1.57 3.54 -13.61
CA PRO A 339 -0.34 3.76 -12.84
C PRO A 339 -0.37 3.15 -11.43
N LEU A 340 -1.55 3.01 -10.82
CA LEU A 340 -1.70 2.43 -9.49
C LEU A 340 -1.87 0.91 -9.54
N SER A 341 -2.94 0.44 -10.20
CA SER A 341 -3.33 -0.96 -10.18
C SER A 341 -2.55 -1.83 -11.17
N GLY A 342 -1.95 -1.23 -12.21
CA GLY A 342 -1.36 -1.97 -13.32
C GLY A 342 -2.39 -2.67 -14.22
N ALA A 343 -3.67 -2.29 -14.15
CA ALA A 343 -4.71 -2.78 -15.05
C ALA A 343 -4.41 -2.37 -16.50
N CYS A 344 -4.49 -3.33 -17.43
CA CYS A 344 -4.24 -3.11 -18.84
C CYS A 344 -5.50 -2.61 -19.54
N TYR A 345 -5.32 -1.70 -20.49
CA TYR A 345 -6.36 -1.12 -21.32
C TYR A 345 -5.89 -1.02 -22.76
N VAL A 346 -6.85 -1.03 -23.68
CA VAL A 346 -6.62 -0.67 -25.08
C VAL A 346 -6.31 0.84 -25.20
N PRO A 347 -5.51 1.27 -26.19
CA PRO A 347 -5.06 2.67 -26.29
C PRO A 347 -6.18 3.72 -26.35
N GLU A 348 -7.36 3.37 -26.88
CA GLU A 348 -8.54 4.26 -26.98
C GLU A 348 -9.14 4.63 -25.61
N MET A 349 -8.67 4.00 -24.54
CA MET A 349 -9.07 4.26 -23.17
C MET A 349 -8.08 5.15 -22.41
N LYS A 350 -6.96 5.57 -23.02
CA LYS A 350 -6.02 6.52 -22.41
C LYS A 350 -6.73 7.83 -22.04
N GLY A 351 -6.39 8.39 -20.87
CA GLY A 351 -6.98 9.63 -20.35
C GLY A 351 -8.38 9.46 -19.73
N LYS A 352 -8.98 8.27 -19.78
CA LYS A 352 -10.25 8.00 -19.08
C LYS A 352 -9.99 7.50 -17.67
N LEU A 353 -11.03 7.56 -16.84
CA LEU A 353 -11.01 7.01 -15.48
C LEU A 353 -10.96 5.47 -15.50
N CYS A 354 -10.01 4.91 -14.76
CA CYS A 354 -9.81 3.47 -14.60
C CYS A 354 -11.06 2.80 -14.00
N ARG A 355 -11.51 1.69 -14.61
CA ARG A 355 -12.70 0.93 -14.16
C ARG A 355 -12.44 0.09 -12.91
N ILE A 356 -11.17 -0.28 -12.68
CA ILE A 356 -10.73 -1.04 -11.51
C ILE A 356 -10.72 -0.14 -10.27
N THR A 357 -9.90 0.91 -10.29
CA THR A 357 -9.72 1.82 -9.15
C THR A 357 -10.87 2.80 -8.98
N LYS A 358 -11.55 3.20 -10.08
CA LYS A 358 -12.50 4.31 -10.15
C LYS A 358 -11.95 5.66 -9.68
N ALA A 359 -10.64 5.79 -9.54
CA ALA A 359 -9.99 6.98 -8.98
C ALA A 359 -8.85 7.50 -9.86
N THR A 360 -8.21 6.64 -10.64
CA THR A 360 -6.98 6.96 -11.38
C THR A 360 -7.21 7.15 -12.88
N GLU A 361 -6.38 7.97 -13.50
CA GLU A 361 -6.38 8.20 -14.94
C GLU A 361 -5.51 7.18 -15.68
N ILE A 362 -6.08 6.56 -16.71
CA ILE A 362 -5.41 5.50 -17.48
C ILE A 362 -4.27 6.10 -18.31
N GLY A 363 -3.05 5.63 -18.07
CA GLY A 363 -1.86 6.03 -18.84
C GLY A 363 -1.26 7.37 -18.47
N LEU A 364 -1.55 7.86 -17.26
CA LEU A 364 -0.87 9.04 -16.71
C LEU A 364 0.55 8.65 -16.25
N ASP A 365 1.54 9.43 -16.66
CA ASP A 365 2.91 9.25 -16.22
C ASP A 365 3.06 9.75 -14.78
N CYS A 366 3.45 8.84 -13.87
CA CYS A 366 3.51 9.09 -12.43
C CYS A 366 4.90 8.75 -11.88
N GLN A 367 5.26 9.34 -10.75
CA GLN A 367 6.54 9.09 -10.08
C GLN A 367 6.66 7.66 -9.52
N GLY A 368 5.53 7.03 -9.22
CA GLY A 368 5.45 5.74 -8.54
C GLY A 368 4.96 5.88 -7.09
N MET A 369 4.39 4.80 -6.58
CA MET A 369 3.83 4.75 -5.23
C MET A 369 4.90 4.99 -4.16
N CYS A 370 4.66 5.93 -3.26
CA CYS A 370 5.53 6.26 -2.14
C CYS A 370 4.83 5.98 -0.80
N ILE A 371 5.21 4.88 -0.14
CA ILE A 371 4.64 4.45 1.14
C ILE A 371 5.70 4.17 2.21
N ILE A 372 6.99 4.24 1.86
CA ILE A 372 8.09 3.97 2.79
C ILE A 372 8.35 5.19 3.66
N ALA A 373 8.35 5.00 4.98
CA ALA A 373 8.70 6.05 5.93
C ALA A 373 10.11 6.59 5.63
N PRO A 374 10.31 7.91 5.60
CA PRO A 374 11.63 8.49 5.37
C PRO A 374 12.58 8.01 6.48
N ARG A 375 13.58 7.20 6.10
CA ARG A 375 14.68 6.83 6.97
C ARG A 375 15.44 8.11 7.29
N HIS A 376 15.22 8.64 8.48
CA HIS A 376 16.14 9.63 9.01
C HIS A 376 17.44 8.88 9.25
N SER A 377 18.50 9.23 8.52
CA SER A 377 19.86 8.79 8.81
C SER A 377 20.08 8.93 10.31
N ARG A 378 20.53 7.83 10.93
CA ARG A 378 20.91 7.81 12.35
C ARG A 378 21.99 8.84 12.62
#